data_AF-A0A0D6B3K2-F1
#
_entry.id   AF-A0A0D6B3K2-F1
#
_cell.length_a   1.000
_cell.length_b   1.000
_cell.length_c   1.000
_cell.angle_alpha   90.00
_cell.angle_beta   90.00
_cell.angle_gamma   90.00
#
_symmetry.space_group_name_H-M   'P 1'
#
loop_
_entity.id
_entity.type
_entity.pdbx_description
1 polymer ?
#
loop_
_entity_poly.entity_id
_entity_poly.type
_entity_poly.pdbx_seq_one_letter_code
_entity_poly.pdbx_strand_id
1 'polypeptide(L)' 'MLTALILTPFVLAFGYAGVHEYLRFKSDGRATYGLVFDEETGTSYVTGIGEEEEAYDPEEFNPDDYNDPVTAEEPEESRA' A
#
# COMPACT_ATOMS: atom_id res chain seq x y z
N MET A 1 16.53 -20.59 -33.02
CA MET A 1 16.07 -19.24 -33.39
C MET A 1 14.63 -19.00 -32.93
N LEU A 2 13.65 -19.84 -33.31
CA LEU A 2 12.25 -19.70 -32.86
C LEU A 2 12.08 -19.73 -31.34
N THR A 3 12.73 -20.68 -30.65
CA THR A 3 12.68 -20.78 -29.18
C THR A 3 13.20 -19.53 -28.48
N ALA A 4 14.27 -18.92 -29.02
CA ALA A 4 14.82 -17.69 -28.45
C ALA A 4 13.81 -16.55 -28.57
N LEU A 5 13.18 -16.37 -29.75
CA LEU A 5 12.14 -15.36 -29.97
C LEU A 5 10.93 -15.51 -29.02
N ILE A 6 10.51 -16.75 -28.76
CA ILE A 6 9.39 -17.03 -27.84
C ILE A 6 9.77 -16.71 -26.39
N LEU A 7 11.02 -17.00 -25.99
CA LEU A 7 11.48 -16.77 -24.62
C LEU A 7 11.86 -15.31 -24.34
N THR A 8 12.31 -14.56 -25.36
CA THR A 8 12.73 -13.16 -25.23
C THR A 8 11.77 -12.29 -24.40
N PRO A 9 10.45 -12.22 -24.66
CA PRO A 9 9.57 -11.35 -23.87
C PRO A 9 9.54 -11.74 -22.38
N PHE A 10 9.60 -13.03 -22.06
CA PHE A 10 9.64 -13.50 -20.68
C PHE A 10 10.97 -13.14 -20.01
N VAL A 11 12.09 -13.40 -20.69
CA VAL A 11 13.42 -13.09 -20.16
C VAL A 11 13.54 -11.58 -19.89
N LEU A 12 13.04 -10.74 -20.79
CA LEU A 12 13.03 -9.29 -20.60
C LEU A 12 12.12 -8.87 -19.44
N ALA A 13 10.89 -9.41 -19.36
CA ALA A 13 9.95 -9.08 -18.29
C ALA A 13 10.48 -9.50 -16.90
N PHE A 14 10.91 -10.75 -16.76
CA PHE A 14 11.45 -11.27 -15.50
C PHE A 14 12.80 -10.65 -15.14
N GLY A 15 13.65 -10.39 -16.14
CA GLY A 15 14.92 -9.69 -15.92
C GLY A 15 14.70 -8.27 -15.42
N TYR A 16 13.78 -7.52 -16.04
CA TYR A 16 13.40 -6.19 -15.59
C TYR A 16 12.80 -6.21 -14.18
N ALA A 17 11.83 -7.09 -13.93
CA ALA A 17 11.18 -7.21 -12.62
C ALA A 17 12.19 -7.56 -11.52
N GLY A 18 13.13 -8.47 -11.79
CA GLY A 18 14.18 -8.85 -10.84
C GLY A 18 15.14 -7.70 -10.54
N VAL A 19 15.57 -6.95 -11.56
CA VAL A 19 16.41 -5.76 -11.36
C VAL A 19 15.65 -4.68 -10.59
N HIS A 20 14.39 -4.44 -10.95
CA HIS A 20 13.54 -3.45 -10.29
C HIS A 20 13.33 -3.78 -8.81
N GLU A 21 12.98 -5.04 -8.50
CA GLU A 21 12.79 -5.50 -7.12
C GLU A 21 14.11 -5.51 -6.32
N TYR A 22 15.23 -5.85 -6.95
CA TYR A 22 16.54 -5.75 -6.30
C TYR A 22 16.89 -4.31 -5.91
N LEU A 23 16.61 -3.35 -6.79
CA LEU A 23 16.80 -1.93 -6.51
C LEU A 23 15.84 -1.45 -5.40
N ARG A 24 14.56 -1.86 -5.45
CA ARG A 24 13.57 -1.60 -4.39
C ARG A 24 14.05 -2.13 -3.04
N PHE A 25 14.44 -3.41 -2.99
CA PHE A 25 14.94 -4.05 -1.78
C PHE A 25 16.16 -3.33 -1.20
N LYS A 26 17.05 -2.83 -2.05
CA LYS A 26 18.23 -2.08 -1.60
C LYS A 26 17.88 -0.71 -1.02
N SER A 27 16.85 -0.05 -1.53
CA SER A 27 16.42 1.28 -1.07
C SER A 27 15.51 1.20 0.16
N ASP A 28 14.53 0.30 0.14
CA ASP A 28 13.39 0.30 1.05
C ASP A 28 13.39 -0.89 2.02
N GLY A 29 14.38 -1.80 1.92
CA GLY A 29 14.47 -2.96 2.78
C GLY A 29 13.49 -4.09 2.44
N ARG A 30 13.10 -4.88 3.44
CA ARG A 30 12.21 -6.05 3.22
C ARG A 30 10.80 -5.55 2.87
N ALA A 31 10.19 -6.12 1.84
CA ALA A 31 8.79 -5.87 1.57
C ALA A 31 7.94 -6.49 2.69
N THR A 32 7.23 -5.67 3.44
CA THR A 32 6.06 -6.11 4.19
C THR A 32 4.87 -5.98 3.25
N TYR A 33 4.12 -7.05 3.05
CA TYR A 33 2.89 -7.00 2.25
C TYR A 33 1.70 -6.96 3.20
N GLY A 34 0.75 -6.08 2.93
CA GLY A 34 -0.47 -5.98 3.71
C GLY A 34 -1.62 -5.42 2.89
N LEU A 35 -2.79 -5.38 3.52
CA LEU A 35 -3.99 -4.79 2.94
C LEU A 35 -3.92 -3.27 3.11
N VAL A 36 -4.30 -2.53 2.08
CA VAL A 36 -4.40 -1.06 2.10
C VAL A 36 -5.82 -0.69 1.68
N PHE A 37 -6.43 0.31 2.33
CA PHE A 37 -7.72 0.87 1.96
C PHE A 37 -7.53 2.15 1.17
N ASP A 38 -8.20 2.26 0.03
CA ASP A 38 -8.26 3.46 -0.81
C ASP A 38 -9.61 4.16 -0.61
N GLU A 39 -9.57 5.32 0.04
CA GLU A 39 -10.73 6.14 0.35
C GLU A 39 -11.39 6.76 -0.90
N GLU A 40 -10.63 7.01 -1.96
CA GLU A 40 -11.14 7.62 -3.19
C GLU A 40 -12.06 6.65 -3.94
N THR A 41 -11.65 5.37 -3.98
CA THR A 41 -12.42 4.32 -4.68
C THR A 41 -13.30 3.50 -3.74
N GLY A 42 -13.07 3.58 -2.43
CA GLY A 42 -13.73 2.74 -1.43
C GLY A 42 -13.35 1.26 -1.55
N THR A 43 -12.15 0.95 -2.03
CA THR A 43 -11.69 -0.44 -2.24
C THR A 43 -10.44 -0.76 -1.43
N SER A 44 -10.30 -2.01 -1.00
CA SER A 44 -9.08 -2.50 -0.38
C SER A 44 -8.28 -3.37 -1.36
N TYR A 45 -6.95 -3.21 -1.38
CA TYR A 45 -6.05 -4.03 -2.20
C TYR A 45 -4.76 -4.38 -1.45
N VAL A 46 -4.11 -5.45 -1.89
CA VAL A 46 -2.82 -5.89 -1.31
C VAL A 46 -1.68 -5.20 -2.05
N THR A 47 -0.80 -4.54 -1.30
CA THR A 47 0.41 -3.92 -1.83
C THR A 47 1.58 -4.05 -0.85
N GLY A 48 2.76 -3.62 -1.27
CA GLY A 48 3.89 -3.41 -0.37
C GLY A 48 3.61 -2.23 0.54
N ILE A 49 3.86 -2.42 1.82
CA ILE A 49 3.68 -1.45 2.90
C ILE A 49 5.08 -1.12 3.43
N GLY A 50 5.35 0.18 3.61
CA GLY A 50 6.62 0.65 4.18
C GLY A 50 6.80 0.16 5.62
N GLU A 51 8.05 0.13 6.12
CA GLU A 51 8.31 -0.28 7.52
C GLU A 51 7.65 0.66 8.55
N GLU A 52 7.30 1.89 8.16
CA GLU A 52 6.63 2.90 8.98
C GLU A 52 5.11 2.96 8.74
N GLU A 53 4.57 2.16 7.83
CA GLU A 53 3.15 2.13 7.49
C GLU A 53 2.49 0.89 8.10
N GLU A 54 1.28 1.06 8.64
CA GLU A 54 0.47 -0.04 9.16
C GLU A 54 -0.48 -0.57 8.10
N ALA A 55 -0.65 -1.90 8.07
CA ALA A 55 -1.64 -2.53 7.21
C ALA A 55 -3.05 -2.20 7.70
N TYR A 56 -3.95 -1.92 6.78
CA TYR A 56 -5.37 -1.77 7.08
C TYR A 56 -5.93 -3.09 7.62
N ASP A 57 -6.47 -3.06 8.84
CA ASP A 57 -7.20 -4.16 9.44
C ASP A 57 -8.72 -3.93 9.32
N PRO A 58 -9.44 -4.74 8.51
CA PRO A 58 -10.89 -4.61 8.38
C PRO A 58 -11.64 -4.95 9.66
N GLU A 59 -11.03 -5.63 10.64
CA GLU A 59 -11.64 -5.90 11.94
C GLU A 59 -11.66 -4.66 12.84
N GLU A 60 -10.77 -3.68 12.60
CA GLU A 60 -10.73 -2.41 13.31
C GLU A 60 -11.69 -1.36 12.73
N PHE A 61 -12.19 -1.57 11.52
CA PHE A 61 -13.08 -0.63 10.85
C PHE A 61 -14.50 -0.65 11.44
N ASN A 62 -14.93 0.47 12.03
CA ASN A 62 -16.28 0.66 12.56
C ASN A 62 -17.10 1.66 11.69
N PRO A 63 -18.11 1.21 10.93
CA PRO A 63 -18.94 2.10 10.12
C PRO A 63 -19.81 3.06 10.95
N ASP A 64 -20.00 2.80 12.24
CA ASP A 64 -20.78 3.67 13.12
C ASP A 64 -20.03 4.98 13.45
N ASP A 65 -18.71 5.04 13.32
CA ASP A 65 -17.89 6.24 13.60
C ASP A 65 -18.20 7.40 12.63
N TYR A 66 -18.64 7.10 11.41
CA TYR A 66 -19.05 8.10 10.41
C TYR A 66 -20.49 8.61 10.60
N ASN A 67 -21.28 7.93 11.42
CA ASN A 67 -22.68 8.30 11.69
C ASN A 67 -22.83 9.24 12.89
N ASP A 68 -21.75 9.61 13.58
CA ASP A 68 -21.81 10.53 14.72
C ASP A 68 -21.76 12.00 14.26
N PRO A 69 -22.83 12.80 14.40
CA PRO A 69 -22.83 14.23 14.10
C PRO A 69 -22.04 15.08 15.11
N VAL A 70 -21.31 14.48 16.06
CA VAL A 70 -20.61 15.18 17.14
C VAL A 70 -19.12 14.83 17.13
N THR A 71 -18.30 15.48 16.31
CA THR A 71 -16.90 15.89 16.62
C THR A 71 -16.36 16.72 15.45
N ALA A 72 -16.69 18.00 15.44
CA ALA A 72 -15.76 19.02 14.97
C ALA A 72 -15.36 19.78 16.23
N GLU A 73 -14.18 19.44 16.76
CA GLU A 73 -13.59 20.05 17.94
C GLU A 73 -13.43 21.57 17.73
N GLU A 74 -14.09 22.37 18.57
CA GLU A 74 -13.78 23.80 18.67
C GLU A 74 -12.39 23.95 19.33
N PRO A 75 -11.50 24.83 18.82
CA PRO A 75 -10.21 25.05 19.45
C PRO A 75 -10.40 25.81 20.77
N GLU A 76 -10.18 25.15 21.89
CA GLU A 76 -10.17 25.74 23.24
C GLU A 76 -9.11 26.87 23.32
N GLU A 77 -9.59 28.11 23.32
CA GLU A 77 -8.80 29.32 23.58
C GLU A 77 -8.28 29.29 25.02
N SER A 78 -6.98 29.07 25.20
CA SER A 78 -6.31 29.18 26.50
C SER A 78 -6.46 30.60 27.06
N ARG A 79 -7.30 30.77 28.08
CA ARG A 79 -7.28 31.94 28.98
C ARG A 79 -7.22 31.48 30.43
N ALA A 80 -6.05 31.65 31.03
CA ALA A 80 -5.82 31.78 32.47
C ALA A 80 -4.79 32.89 32.68
#